data_AF-A0A4U6ISY9-F1
#
_entry.id   AF-A0A4U6ISY9-F1
#
_cell.length_a   1.000
_cell.length_b   1.000
_cell.length_c   1.000
_cell.angle_alpha   90.00
_cell.angle_beta   90.00
_cell.angle_gamma   90.00
#
_symmetry.space_group_name_H-M   'P 1'
#
loop_
_entity.id
_entity.type
_entity.pdbx_description
1 polymer ?
#
loop_
_entity_poly.entity_id
_entity_poly.type
_entity_poly.pdbx_seq_one_letter_code
_entity_poly.pdbx_strand_id
1 'polypeptide(L)'
;GQTARPVWETAKDALQFGQDGHGSGFFFTEKPDANVWVDGEVSSYYRDTYAEAEERLGKVRALRLAGHNNIFPTLSWLNGTATLRVWHPRGPDRVEVWAFCIT
;
A
#
# COMPACT_ATOMS: atom_id res chain seq x y z
N GLY A 1 6.02 -18.82 -2.52
CA GLY A 1 4.95 -19.46 -3.30
C GLY A 1 3.68 -18.68 -3.05
N GLN A 2 3.01 -18.24 -4.13
CA GLN A 2 1.79 -17.43 -4.10
C GLN A 2 0.79 -18.00 -3.07
N THR A 3 0.16 -17.15 -2.25
CA THR A 3 -1.13 -17.58 -1.68
C THR A 3 -2.06 -17.80 -2.87
N ALA A 4 -2.64 -18.99 -2.98
CA ALA A 4 -3.42 -19.44 -4.14
C ALA A 4 -4.72 -18.68 -4.42
N ARG A 5 -4.90 -17.48 -3.84
CA ARG A 5 -6.12 -16.70 -3.94
C ARG A 5 -5.79 -15.22 -4.06
N PRO A 6 -6.35 -14.49 -5.04
CA PRO A 6 -6.21 -13.05 -5.13
C PRO A 6 -6.77 -12.37 -3.87
N VAL A 7 -6.25 -11.20 -3.50
CA VAL A 7 -6.59 -10.57 -2.21
C VAL A 7 -8.10 -10.35 -2.05
N TRP A 8 -8.88 -10.14 -3.11
CA TRP A 8 -10.35 -10.01 -3.00
C TRP A 8 -11.07 -11.28 -2.53
N GLU A 9 -10.44 -12.45 -2.56
CA GLU A 9 -10.97 -13.69 -1.96
C GLU A 9 -10.64 -13.84 -0.46
N THR A 10 -9.70 -13.05 0.05
CA THR A 10 -9.25 -13.10 1.47
C THR A 10 -9.45 -11.78 2.22
N ALA A 11 -9.65 -10.67 1.51
CA ALA A 11 -10.04 -9.39 2.04
C ALA A 11 -11.48 -9.53 2.54
N LYS A 12 -11.61 -9.74 3.85
CA LYS A 12 -12.92 -9.84 4.50
C LYS A 12 -13.67 -8.51 4.46
N ASP A 13 -12.91 -7.41 4.43
CA ASP A 13 -13.37 -6.03 4.41
C ASP A 13 -12.25 -5.10 3.94
N ALA A 14 -12.60 -3.85 3.68
CA ALA A 14 -11.66 -2.76 3.48
C ALA A 14 -12.06 -1.57 4.35
N LEU A 15 -11.09 -0.72 4.69
CA LEU A 15 -11.34 0.54 5.39
C LEU A 15 -10.77 1.69 4.59
N GLN A 16 -11.52 2.78 4.54
CA GLN A 16 -11.07 4.04 4.01
C GLN A 16 -11.06 5.11 5.10
N PHE A 17 -9.96 5.85 5.15
CA PHE A 17 -9.77 7.04 5.97
C PHE A 17 -9.80 8.27 5.07
N GLY A 18 -10.40 9.36 5.56
CA GLY A 18 -10.36 10.66 4.94
C GLY A 18 -10.47 11.77 5.99
N GLN A 19 -9.54 12.72 5.95
CA GLN A 19 -9.56 13.90 6.81
C GLN A 19 -8.72 15.01 6.19
N ASP A 20 -9.21 16.26 6.23
CA ASP A 20 -8.49 17.47 5.80
C ASP A 20 -7.90 17.37 4.37
N GLY A 21 -8.58 16.66 3.47
CA GLY A 21 -8.16 16.43 2.08
C GLY A 21 -7.18 15.26 1.90
N HIS A 22 -6.61 14.73 2.99
CA HIS A 22 -5.84 13.50 2.98
C HIS A 22 -6.76 12.28 2.93
N GLY A 23 -6.25 11.18 2.40
CA GLY A 23 -7.01 9.95 2.36
C GLY A 23 -6.13 8.72 2.22
N SER A 24 -6.64 7.61 2.72
CA SER A 24 -6.00 6.31 2.60
C SER A 24 -7.01 5.18 2.58
N GLY A 25 -6.75 4.14 1.81
CA GLY A 25 -7.59 2.94 1.72
C GLY A 25 -6.74 1.68 1.83
N PHE A 26 -7.22 0.70 2.60
CA PHE A 26 -6.52 -0.57 2.82
C PHE A 26 -7.48 -1.76 2.83
N PHE A 27 -7.01 -2.87 2.29
CA PHE A 27 -7.65 -4.16 2.52
C PHE A 27 -7.28 -4.72 3.90
N PHE A 28 -8.21 -5.43 4.53
CA PHE A 28 -7.94 -6.21 5.72
C PHE A 28 -7.43 -7.59 5.34
N THR A 29 -6.11 -7.76 5.39
CA THR A 29 -5.46 -9.06 5.19
C THR A 29 -5.18 -9.74 6.52
N GLU A 30 -5.22 -11.07 6.51
CA GLU A 30 -4.81 -11.92 7.66
C GLU A 30 -3.32 -12.29 7.61
N LYS A 31 -2.69 -12.10 6.44
CA LYS A 31 -1.27 -12.35 6.20
C LYS A 31 -0.57 -11.06 5.76
N PRO A 32 0.73 -10.89 6.07
CA PRO A 32 1.52 -9.71 5.70
C PRO A 32 1.93 -9.79 4.23
N ASP A 33 0.94 -9.58 3.38
CA ASP A 33 1.01 -9.93 1.97
C ASP A 33 0.33 -8.82 1.16
N ALA A 34 1.05 -8.26 0.18
CA ALA A 34 0.53 -7.27 -0.78
C ALA A 34 0.11 -7.92 -2.11
N ASN A 35 -0.50 -9.11 -2.03
CA ASN A 35 -0.63 -10.06 -3.15
C ASN A 35 -1.57 -9.59 -4.28
N VAL A 36 -2.17 -8.40 -4.16
CA VAL A 36 -2.81 -7.71 -5.29
C VAL A 36 -1.77 -7.25 -6.32
N TRP A 37 -0.56 -6.92 -5.87
CA TRP A 37 0.40 -6.14 -6.64
C TRP A 37 1.78 -6.79 -6.80
N VAL A 38 2.22 -7.60 -5.84
CA VAL A 38 3.56 -8.18 -5.81
C VAL A 38 3.52 -9.66 -5.40
N ASP A 39 4.48 -10.44 -5.89
CA ASP A 39 4.68 -11.88 -5.61
C ASP A 39 6.19 -12.17 -5.48
N GLY A 40 6.57 -13.43 -5.30
CA GLY A 40 7.93 -13.92 -5.29
C GLY A 40 8.70 -13.43 -4.08
N GLU A 41 9.94 -13.01 -4.33
CA GLU A 41 10.87 -12.55 -3.31
C GLU A 41 10.32 -11.38 -2.47
N VAL A 42 9.60 -10.44 -3.09
CA VAL A 42 9.01 -9.30 -2.37
C VAL A 42 7.94 -9.76 -1.37
N SER A 43 7.10 -10.71 -1.79
CA SER A 43 6.08 -11.29 -0.90
C SER A 43 6.72 -12.12 0.22
N SER A 44 7.83 -12.82 -0.05
CA SER A 44 8.61 -13.49 0.99
C SER A 44 9.22 -12.52 1.98
N TYR A 45 9.85 -11.43 1.50
CA TYR A 45 10.40 -10.38 2.36
C TYR A 45 9.37 -9.82 3.35
N TYR A 46 8.14 -9.52 2.91
CA TYR A 46 7.10 -9.03 3.82
C TYR A 46 6.68 -10.05 4.89
N ARG A 47 6.66 -11.35 4.54
CA ARG A 47 6.41 -12.40 5.53
C ARG A 47 7.56 -12.57 6.52
N ASP A 48 8.78 -12.57 6.01
CA ASP A 48 10.00 -12.82 6.80
C ASP A 48 10.30 -11.66 7.76
N THR A 49 9.97 -10.43 7.36
CA THR A 49 10.15 -9.21 8.17
C THR A 49 8.92 -8.82 9.01
N TYR A 50 7.83 -9.58 8.92
CA TYR A 50 6.58 -9.23 9.60
C TYR A 50 6.71 -9.09 11.11
N ALA A 51 7.51 -9.93 11.78
CA ALA A 51 7.68 -9.87 13.22
C ALA A 51 8.25 -8.51 13.67
N GLU A 52 9.23 -7.97 12.94
CA GLU A 52 9.78 -6.63 13.20
C GLU A 52 8.72 -5.54 12.92
N ALA A 53 8.00 -5.64 11.80
CA ALA A 53 6.97 -4.69 11.44
C ALA A 53 5.82 -4.66 12.48
N GLU A 54 5.41 -5.83 12.99
CA GLU A 54 4.40 -5.97 14.04
C GLU A 54 4.88 -5.38 15.37
N GLU A 55 6.14 -5.61 15.75
CA GLU A 55 6.71 -5.00 16.95
C GLU A 55 6.66 -3.46 16.88
N ARG A 56 6.99 -2.88 15.73
CA ARG A 56 7.08 -1.42 15.55
C ARG A 56 5.73 -0.75 15.33
N LEU A 57 4.84 -1.38 14.56
CA LEU A 57 3.61 -0.77 14.09
C LEU A 57 2.35 -1.34 14.77
N GLY A 58 2.47 -2.48 15.43
CA GLY A 58 1.35 -3.27 15.91
C GLY A 58 0.66 -4.03 14.78
N LYS A 59 0.02 -5.14 15.15
CA LYS A 59 -0.62 -6.11 14.24
C LYS A 59 -1.49 -5.47 13.16
N VAL A 60 -2.38 -4.56 13.56
CA VAL A 60 -3.36 -3.97 12.64
C VAL A 60 -2.69 -3.22 11.50
N ARG A 61 -1.65 -2.42 11.79
CA ARG A 61 -0.96 -1.60 10.78
C ARG A 61 0.07 -2.40 9.98
N ALA A 62 0.76 -3.34 10.62
CA ALA A 62 1.71 -4.22 9.95
C ALA A 62 1.06 -5.07 8.84
N LEU A 63 -0.24 -5.35 8.94
CA LEU A 63 -1.03 -6.05 7.93
C LEU A 63 -1.64 -5.14 6.85
N ARG A 64 -1.26 -3.86 6.74
CA ARG A 64 -1.84 -2.91 5.75
C ARG A 64 -0.91 -2.66 4.58
N LEU A 65 -0.49 -3.75 3.94
CA LEU A 65 0.43 -3.72 2.81
C LEU A 65 -0.29 -3.55 1.46
N ALA A 66 -1.55 -3.97 1.33
CA ALA A 66 -2.35 -3.69 0.14
C ALA A 66 -3.20 -2.43 0.37
N GLY A 67 -2.69 -1.27 -0.03
CA GLY A 67 -3.41 -0.01 0.12
C GLY A 67 -2.85 1.14 -0.69
N HIS A 68 -3.64 2.21 -0.77
CA HIS A 68 -3.34 3.42 -1.52
C HIS A 68 -3.52 4.65 -0.64
N ASN A 69 -2.69 5.67 -0.85
CA ASN A 69 -2.65 6.85 0.00
C ASN A 69 -2.50 8.12 -0.85
N ASN A 70 -3.08 9.21 -0.37
CA ASN A 70 -2.80 10.55 -0.86
C ASN A 70 -2.68 11.52 0.32
N ILE A 71 -1.55 12.20 0.39
CA ILE A 71 -1.40 13.40 1.21
C ILE A 71 -1.66 14.58 0.30
N PHE A 72 -2.75 15.28 0.58
CA PHE A 72 -3.12 16.50 -0.11
C PHE A 72 -1.93 17.49 -0.13
N PRO A 73 -1.66 18.14 -1.28
CA PRO A 73 -2.48 18.11 -2.50
C PRO A 73 -2.15 16.97 -3.47
N THR A 74 -0.88 16.60 -3.63
CA THR A 74 -0.44 15.81 -4.81
C THR A 74 0.66 14.79 -4.51
N LEU A 75 0.81 14.34 -3.26
CA LEU A 75 1.73 13.26 -2.92
C LEU A 75 0.95 11.95 -2.72
N SER A 76 1.22 10.94 -3.53
CA SER A 76 0.58 9.62 -3.42
C SER A 76 1.59 8.50 -3.32
N TRP A 77 1.24 7.43 -2.60
CA TRP A 77 2.03 6.20 -2.59
C TRP A 77 1.13 4.97 -2.42
N LEU A 78 1.65 3.83 -2.86
CA LEU A 78 1.01 2.54 -2.74
C LEU A 78 1.83 1.66 -1.80
N ASN A 79 1.20 1.21 -0.71
CA ASN A 79 1.83 0.28 0.20
C ASN A 79 2.13 -1.04 -0.53
N GLY A 80 3.12 -1.80 -0.06
CA GLY A 80 3.46 -3.12 -0.62
C GLY A 80 4.23 -3.08 -1.93
N THR A 81 3.79 -2.30 -2.92
CA THR A 81 4.58 -2.03 -4.14
C THR A 81 5.74 -1.07 -3.89
N ALA A 82 5.66 -0.32 -2.80
CA ALA A 82 6.63 0.70 -2.42
C ALA A 82 6.87 1.76 -3.51
N THR A 83 5.83 2.06 -4.31
CA THR A 83 5.86 3.18 -5.26
C THR A 83 5.39 4.47 -4.59
N LEU A 84 6.08 5.57 -4.88
CA LEU A 84 5.74 6.91 -4.43
C LEU A 84 5.75 7.86 -5.62
N ARG A 85 4.80 8.79 -5.69
CA ARG A 85 4.78 9.83 -6.72
C ARG A 85 4.29 11.18 -6.26
N VAL A 86 4.83 12.21 -6.92
CA VAL A 86 4.34 13.58 -6.85
C VAL A 86 3.72 13.95 -8.19
N TRP A 87 2.50 14.48 -8.15
CA TRP A 87 1.78 14.98 -9.32
C TRP A 87 2.02 16.50 -9.45
N HIS A 88 2.81 16.92 -10.43
CA HIS A 88 3.13 18.33 -10.67
C HIS A 88 2.16 18.94 -11.68
N PRO A 89 1.28 19.89 -11.29
CA PRO A 89 0.36 20.52 -12.23
C PRO A 89 1.11 21.27 -13.35
N ARG A 90 0.59 21.20 -14.58
CA ARG A 90 1.11 21.91 -15.78
C ARG A 90 -0.03 22.63 -16.51
N GLY A 91 -0.94 23.23 -15.73
CA GLY A 91 -2.23 23.73 -16.17
C GLY A 91 -3.39 22.82 -15.71
N PRO A 92 -4.65 23.17 -16.00
CA PRO A 92 -5.81 22.38 -15.61
C PRO A 92 -5.95 21.05 -16.38
N ASP A 93 -5.28 20.92 -17.52
CA ASP A 93 -5.41 19.82 -18.49
C ASP A 93 -4.19 18.88 -18.54
N ARG A 94 -3.11 19.21 -17.83
CA ARG A 94 -1.84 18.48 -17.89
C ARG A 94 -1.18 18.35 -16.54
N VAL A 95 -0.46 17.25 -16.36
CA VAL A 95 0.35 16.94 -15.19
C VAL A 95 1.66 16.30 -15.60
N GLU A 96 2.72 16.59 -14.86
CA GLU A 96 3.97 15.86 -14.91
C GLU A 96 4.07 14.94 -13.68
N VAL A 97 4.45 13.69 -13.88
CA VAL A 97 4.49 12.69 -12.81
C VAL A 97 5.94 12.37 -12.49
N TRP A 98 6.35 12.64 -11.25
CA TRP A 98 7.62 12.17 -10.72
C TRP A 98 7.35 10.94 -9.88
N ALA A 99 7.78 9.76 -10.34
CA ALA A 99 7.54 8.48 -9.69
C ALA A 99 8.84 7.78 -9.35
N PHE A 100 8.89 7.23 -8.13
CA PHE A 100 10.05 6.55 -7.56
C PHE A 100 9.60 5.25 -6.88
N CYS A 101 10.55 4.34 -6.67
CA CYS A 101 10.40 3.21 -5.75
C CYS A 101 11.27 3.48 -4.51
N ILE A 102 10.74 3.13 -3.33
CA ILE A 102 11.48 3.15 -2.06
C ILE A 102 11.75 1.71 -1.61
N THR A 103 12.84 1.49 -0.86
CA THR A 103 13.26 0.16 -0.39
C THR A 103 13.57 0.20 1.10
#